data_AF-A0AAD7E4Y1-F1
#
_entry.id   AF-A0AAD7E4Y1-F1
#
_cell.length_a   1.000
_cell.length_b   1.000
_cell.length_c   1.000
_cell.angle_alpha   90.00
_cell.angle_beta   90.00
_cell.angle_gamma   90.00
#
_symmetry.space_group_name_H-M   'P 1'
#
loop_
_entity.id
_entity.type
_entity.pdbx_description
1 polymer ?
#
loop_
_entity_poly.entity_id
_entity_poly.type
_entity_poly.pdbx_seq_one_letter_code
_entity_poly.pdbx_strand_id
1 'polypeptide(L)'
;MAKSTRSKVKRSFRAKKREEGVYAATEAARLNRLHAKLDSVVRADVPLTNEEGMEEDEVLDDDLLDSMQVDSSKKISTHGPRGSRREQWRTSKGMTARPTPKGMNREGGTAARRKAGRSKRRR
;
A
#
# COMPACT_ATOMS: atom_id res chain seq x y z
N MET A 1 -37.40 -28.74 -15.04
CA MET A 1 -36.97 -27.89 -13.89
C MET A 1 -36.09 -26.75 -14.38
N ALA A 2 -36.37 -25.51 -13.94
CA ALA A 2 -35.47 -24.38 -14.21
C ALA A 2 -34.16 -24.51 -13.42
N LYS A 3 -33.06 -23.93 -13.93
CA LYS A 3 -31.77 -23.96 -13.25
C LYS A 3 -31.69 -22.82 -12.22
N SER A 4 -31.17 -23.13 -11.03
CA SER A 4 -30.90 -22.14 -9.97
C SER A 4 -29.85 -21.09 -10.42
N THR A 5 -29.95 -19.89 -9.83
CA THR A 5 -28.99 -18.78 -10.01
C THR A 5 -27.56 -19.16 -9.63
N ARG A 6 -27.39 -20.05 -8.65
CA ARG A 6 -26.08 -20.53 -8.17
C ARG A 6 -25.63 -21.82 -8.87
N SER A 7 -26.39 -22.32 -9.84
CA SER A 7 -26.01 -23.53 -10.57
C SER A 7 -24.67 -23.35 -11.28
N LYS A 8 -23.80 -24.36 -11.18
CA LYS A 8 -22.44 -24.32 -11.75
C LYS A 8 -22.45 -24.05 -13.25
N VAL A 9 -23.38 -24.68 -13.98
CA VAL A 9 -23.54 -24.51 -15.43
C VAL A 9 -23.90 -23.08 -15.81
N LYS A 10 -24.83 -22.42 -15.09
CA LYS A 10 -25.18 -21.01 -15.40
C LYS A 10 -24.08 -20.04 -14.97
N ARG A 11 -23.38 -20.33 -13.88
CA ARG A 11 -22.25 -19.52 -13.40
C ARG A 11 -21.07 -19.56 -14.36
N SER A 12 -20.66 -20.73 -14.85
CA SER A 12 -19.55 -20.86 -15.81
C SER A 12 -19.86 -20.14 -17.11
N PHE A 13 -21.09 -20.27 -17.61
CA PHE A 13 -21.54 -19.52 -18.80
C PHE A 13 -21.51 -18.00 -18.59
N ARG A 14 -21.92 -17.52 -17.41
CA ARG A 14 -21.83 -16.09 -17.06
C ARG A 14 -20.37 -15.62 -16.94
N ALA A 15 -19.47 -16.45 -16.43
CA ALA A 15 -18.04 -16.14 -16.36
C ALA A 15 -17.47 -15.94 -17.77
N LYS A 16 -17.67 -16.92 -18.67
CA LYS A 16 -17.26 -16.80 -20.09
C LYS A 16 -17.81 -15.55 -20.77
N LYS A 17 -19.09 -15.21 -20.54
CA LYS A 17 -19.67 -13.97 -21.07
C LYS A 17 -19.02 -12.69 -20.56
N ARG A 18 -18.48 -12.68 -19.34
CA ARG A 18 -17.79 -11.52 -18.78
C ARG A 18 -16.38 -11.38 -19.34
N GLU A 19 -15.70 -12.49 -19.59
CA GLU A 19 -14.30 -12.52 -20.03
C GLU A 19 -14.14 -12.41 -21.55
N GLU A 20 -14.94 -13.17 -22.31
CA GLU A 20 -14.81 -13.31 -23.77
C GLU A 20 -15.86 -12.50 -24.54
N GLY A 21 -16.87 -11.98 -23.83
CA GLY A 21 -18.01 -11.30 -24.43
C GLY A 21 -17.85 -9.79 -24.56
N VAL A 22 -18.90 -9.15 -25.09
CA VAL A 22 -19.02 -7.68 -25.22
C VAL A 22 -18.80 -6.96 -23.87
N TYR A 23 -19.13 -7.62 -22.75
CA TYR A 23 -18.93 -7.07 -21.41
C TYR A 23 -17.45 -6.73 -21.15
N ALA A 24 -16.51 -7.59 -21.53
CA ALA A 24 -15.08 -7.34 -21.37
C ALA A 24 -14.64 -6.08 -22.13
N ALA A 25 -15.04 -5.96 -23.40
CA ALA A 25 -14.69 -4.82 -24.23
C ALA A 25 -15.26 -3.50 -23.66
N THR A 26 -16.50 -3.51 -23.17
CA THR A 26 -17.12 -2.33 -22.56
C THR A 26 -16.44 -1.93 -21.25
N GLU A 27 -16.02 -2.91 -20.44
CA GLU A 27 -15.33 -2.67 -19.18
C GLU A 27 -13.92 -2.10 -19.44
N ALA A 28 -13.16 -2.70 -20.36
CA ALA A 28 -11.86 -2.21 -20.77
C ALA A 28 -11.92 -0.77 -21.31
N ALA A 29 -12.89 -0.47 -22.18
CA ALA A 29 -13.09 0.88 -22.68
C ALA A 29 -13.41 1.90 -21.56
N ARG A 30 -14.19 1.49 -20.55
CA ARG A 30 -14.48 2.35 -19.39
C ARG A 30 -13.24 2.58 -18.53
N LEU A 31 -12.45 1.53 -18.27
CA LEU A 31 -11.19 1.65 -17.53
C LEU A 31 -10.20 2.57 -18.24
N ASN A 32 -10.01 2.41 -19.55
CA ASN A 32 -9.11 3.26 -20.33
C ASN A 32 -9.52 4.74 -20.28
N ARG A 33 -10.83 5.03 -20.34
CA ARG A 33 -11.34 6.40 -20.18
C ARG A 33 -11.04 6.98 -18.79
N LEU A 34 -11.14 6.16 -17.74
CA LEU A 34 -10.82 6.59 -16.38
C LEU A 34 -9.32 6.83 -16.22
N HIS A 35 -8.47 5.95 -16.75
CA HIS A 35 -7.03 6.14 -16.76
C HIS A 35 -6.62 7.41 -17.49
N ALA A 36 -7.16 7.65 -18.70
CA ALA A 36 -6.87 8.88 -19.44
C ALA A 36 -7.28 10.15 -18.67
N LYS A 37 -8.40 10.11 -17.93
CA LYS A 37 -8.82 11.22 -17.06
C LYS A 37 -7.87 11.40 -15.88
N LEU A 38 -7.49 10.32 -15.20
CA LEU A 38 -6.54 10.40 -14.08
C LEU A 38 -5.18 10.91 -14.55
N ASP A 39 -4.69 10.41 -15.69
CA ASP A 39 -3.46 10.90 -16.31
C ASP A 39 -3.56 12.40 -16.64
N SER A 40 -4.70 12.88 -17.11
CA SER A 40 -4.91 14.31 -17.34
C SER A 40 -4.92 15.13 -16.05
N VAL A 41 -5.46 14.60 -14.94
CA VAL A 41 -5.47 15.29 -13.64
C VAL A 41 -4.08 15.28 -13.01
N VAL A 42 -3.33 14.19 -13.15
CA VAL A 42 -1.97 14.07 -12.62
C VAL A 42 -0.99 14.93 -13.42
N ARG A 43 -1.15 14.98 -14.75
CA ARG A 43 -0.30 15.81 -15.63
C ARG A 43 -0.71 17.27 -15.69
N ALA A 44 -1.98 17.57 -15.44
CA ALA A 44 -2.39 18.91 -15.07
C ALA A 44 -1.85 19.13 -13.66
N ASP A 45 -0.54 19.37 -13.56
CA ASP A 45 0.04 20.01 -12.39
C ASP A 45 -0.83 21.23 -12.12
N VAL A 46 -1.67 21.13 -11.09
CA VAL A 46 -2.57 22.20 -10.71
C VAL A 46 -1.66 23.40 -10.42
N PRO A 47 -1.74 24.51 -11.18
CA PRO A 47 -1.23 25.75 -10.65
C PRO A 47 -2.06 26.02 -9.39
N LEU A 48 -1.44 25.80 -8.23
CA LEU A 48 -1.94 26.19 -6.92
C LEU A 48 -2.01 27.72 -6.89
N THR A 49 -3.04 28.31 -7.47
CA THR A 49 -3.34 29.74 -7.33
C THR A 49 -4.81 29.97 -7.68
N ASN A 50 -5.69 30.11 -6.69
CA ASN A 50 -6.09 31.43 -6.21
C ASN A 50 -7.25 31.41 -5.20
N GLU A 51 -7.04 32.21 -4.15
CA GLU A 51 -8.00 33.18 -3.59
C GLU A 51 -9.31 32.67 -2.97
N GLU A 52 -9.27 32.41 -1.66
CA GLU A 52 -10.04 33.22 -0.69
C GLU A 52 -9.47 32.98 0.74
N GLY A 53 -8.71 33.96 1.25
CA GLY A 53 -8.58 34.23 2.69
C GLY A 53 -7.42 33.58 3.46
N MET A 54 -6.17 34.01 3.22
CA MET A 54 -5.21 34.19 4.31
C MET A 54 -4.09 35.15 3.87
N GLU A 55 -4.17 36.38 4.38
CA GLU A 55 -3.16 37.43 4.19
C GLU A 55 -1.83 37.09 4.89
N GLU A 56 -0.78 37.51 4.20
CA GLU A 56 0.53 37.98 4.69
C GLU A 56 1.65 36.99 5.07
N ASP A 57 2.67 37.10 4.22
CA ASP A 57 4.11 37.20 4.49
C ASP A 57 5.04 35.97 4.39
N GLU A 58 5.91 36.08 3.38
CA GLU A 58 7.32 35.66 3.26
C GLU A 58 7.87 34.61 4.23
N VAL A 59 8.39 33.51 3.68
CA VAL A 59 9.85 33.29 3.49
C VAL A 59 10.05 31.97 2.75
N LEU A 60 10.83 32.04 1.67
CA LEU A 60 11.37 30.96 0.85
C LEU A 60 12.20 29.97 1.67
N ASP A 61 11.97 28.67 1.44
CA ASP A 61 13.01 27.64 1.60
C ASP A 61 12.78 26.55 0.52
N ASP A 62 13.17 26.88 -0.71
CA ASP A 62 13.01 26.06 -1.93
C ASP A 62 14.26 25.22 -2.24
N ASP A 63 15.09 24.91 -1.22
CA ASP A 63 16.38 24.23 -1.39
C ASP A 63 16.29 22.69 -1.17
N LEU A 64 15.13 22.08 -1.47
CA LEU A 64 14.90 20.64 -1.21
C LEU A 64 14.41 19.86 -2.44
N LEU A 65 14.70 20.37 -3.64
CA LEU A 65 14.50 19.68 -4.92
C LEU A 65 15.83 19.33 -5.61
N ASP A 66 16.87 19.06 -4.82
CA ASP A 66 18.12 18.54 -5.36
C ASP A 66 18.04 17.01 -5.61
N SER A 67 17.99 16.68 -6.90
CA SER A 67 18.54 15.49 -7.54
C SER A 67 18.39 14.12 -6.85
N MET A 68 17.34 13.37 -7.22
CA MET A 68 17.34 11.90 -7.05
C MET A 68 18.27 11.23 -8.07
N GLN A 69 19.57 11.24 -7.78
CA GLN A 69 20.58 10.47 -8.49
C GLN A 69 20.52 9.00 -8.04
N VAL A 70 20.20 8.08 -8.96
CA VAL A 70 20.09 6.64 -8.67
C VAL A 70 21.48 6.01 -8.68
N ASP A 71 22.19 6.14 -7.57
CA ASP A 71 23.42 5.37 -7.35
C ASP A 71 23.09 3.90 -7.06
N SER A 72 23.78 3.01 -7.78
CA SER A 72 23.63 1.55 -7.72
C SER A 72 23.41 1.02 -6.29
N SER A 73 22.23 0.47 -6.07
CA SER A 73 21.59 0.37 -4.75
C SER A 73 22.30 -0.62 -3.81
N LYS A 74 23.08 -0.11 -2.86
CA LYS A 74 23.25 -0.79 -1.56
C LYS A 74 21.83 -1.08 -1.04
N LYS A 75 21.52 -2.33 -0.68
CA LYS A 75 20.21 -2.69 -0.11
C LYS A 75 20.01 -1.90 1.19
N ILE A 76 19.31 -0.77 1.11
CA ILE A 76 18.93 0.02 2.27
C ILE A 76 17.92 -0.82 3.06
N SER A 77 18.31 -1.23 4.27
CA SER A 77 17.42 -1.95 5.16
C SER A 77 16.30 -1.01 5.60
N THR A 78 15.10 -1.20 5.04
CA THR A 78 13.87 -0.48 5.44
C THR A 78 13.40 -0.81 6.87
N HIS A 79 14.19 -1.58 7.63
CA HIS A 79 13.87 -2.04 8.98
C HIS A 79 14.45 -1.15 10.08
N GLY A 80 14.85 0.08 9.74
CA GLY A 80 15.30 1.08 10.70
C GLY A 80 14.28 1.36 11.83
N PRO A 81 14.71 2.06 12.90
CA PRO A 81 13.85 2.41 14.03
C PRO A 81 12.57 3.11 13.55
N ARG A 82 11.40 2.67 14.00
CA ARG A 82 10.09 3.21 13.57
C ARG A 82 9.62 4.37 14.43
N GLY A 83 10.46 4.85 15.35
CA GLY A 83 10.14 5.97 16.24
C GLY A 83 8.94 5.73 17.16
N SER A 84 8.48 4.49 17.33
CA SER A 84 7.31 4.24 18.18
C SER A 84 7.62 4.52 19.65
N ARG A 85 6.64 5.03 20.41
CA ARG A 85 6.78 5.30 21.86
C ARG A 85 7.33 4.11 22.66
N ARG A 86 6.98 2.88 22.25
CA ARG A 86 7.50 1.64 22.85
C ARG A 86 8.97 1.38 22.53
N GLU A 87 9.44 1.71 21.32
CA GLU A 87 10.86 1.59 20.95
C GLU A 87 11.68 2.62 21.73
N GLN A 88 11.21 3.88 21.82
CA GLN A 88 11.87 4.95 22.59
C GLN A 88 12.00 4.60 24.08
N TRP A 89 10.92 4.15 24.73
CA TRP A 89 10.96 3.73 26.14
C TRP A 89 11.90 2.54 26.37
N ARG A 90 12.03 1.63 25.39
CA ARG A 90 12.95 0.49 25.50
C ARG A 90 14.40 0.96 25.38
N THR A 91 14.71 1.81 24.42
CA THR A 91 16.04 2.39 24.25
C THR A 91 16.44 3.22 25.47
N SER A 92 15.54 4.03 26.03
CA SER A 92 15.79 4.81 27.25
C SER A 92 15.98 3.94 28.49
N LYS A 93 15.51 2.68 28.46
CA LYS A 93 15.73 1.67 29.50
C LYS A 93 16.90 0.72 29.20
N GLY A 94 17.75 1.06 28.22
CA GLY A 94 18.91 0.26 27.84
C GLY A 94 18.56 -1.09 27.19
N MET A 95 17.32 -1.28 26.74
CA MET A 95 16.88 -2.50 26.07
C MET A 95 16.96 -2.36 24.54
N THR A 96 17.04 -3.49 23.84
CA THR A 96 16.94 -3.52 22.37
C THR A 96 15.61 -2.91 21.91
N ALA A 97 15.66 -2.05 20.89
CA ALA A 97 14.50 -1.31 20.36
C ALA A 97 13.31 -2.26 20.09
N ARG A 98 13.58 -3.44 19.51
CA ARG A 98 12.60 -4.50 19.33
C ARG A 98 12.95 -5.74 20.17
N PRO A 99 11.95 -6.40 20.80
CA PRO A 99 12.23 -7.63 21.52
C PRO A 99 12.57 -8.74 20.53
N THR A 100 13.75 -9.33 20.69
CA THR A 100 14.24 -10.44 19.86
C THR A 100 13.38 -11.69 20.07
N PRO A 101 13.09 -12.47 19.02
CA PRO A 101 12.46 -13.77 19.20
C PRO A 101 13.40 -14.68 20.02
N LYS A 102 12.89 -15.32 21.06
CA LYS A 102 13.66 -16.26 21.89
C LYS A 102 13.30 -17.69 21.46
N GLY A 103 14.32 -18.44 21.02
CA GLY A 103 14.20 -19.85 20.66
C GLY A 103 14.17 -20.13 19.15
N MET A 104 14.49 -21.38 18.83
CA MET A 104 14.42 -21.96 17.49
C MET A 104 13.09 -22.70 17.32
N ASN A 105 12.51 -22.71 16.11
CA ASN A 105 11.43 -23.63 15.79
C ASN A 105 12.01 -25.06 15.57
N ARG A 106 11.14 -26.07 15.41
CA ARG A 106 11.55 -27.47 15.15
C ARG A 106 12.36 -27.64 13.85
N GLU A 107 12.32 -26.67 12.95
CA GLU A 107 12.97 -26.67 11.64
C GLU A 107 14.30 -25.90 11.63
N GLY A 108 14.78 -25.42 12.79
CA GLY A 108 16.06 -24.70 12.89
C GLY A 108 16.00 -23.20 12.57
N GLY A 109 14.82 -22.65 12.28
CA GLY A 109 14.59 -21.22 12.04
C GLY A 109 14.19 -20.44 13.30
N THR A 110 14.27 -19.10 13.25
CA THR A 110 13.83 -18.24 14.38
C THR A 110 12.36 -18.47 14.74
N ALA A 111 12.06 -18.74 16.01
CA ALA A 111 10.71 -19.04 16.44
C ALA A 111 9.77 -17.84 16.21
N ALA A 112 8.63 -18.10 15.56
CA ALA A 112 7.59 -17.10 15.39
C ALA A 112 7.06 -16.64 16.75
N ARG A 113 6.88 -15.32 16.91
CA ARG A 113 6.34 -14.71 18.14
C ARG A 113 4.93 -15.17 18.51
N ARG A 114 4.20 -15.77 17.57
CA ARG A 114 2.83 -16.25 17.75
C ARG A 114 2.69 -17.64 17.12
N LYS A 115 1.89 -18.49 17.76
CA LYS A 115 1.50 -19.78 17.21
C LYS A 115 0.62 -19.56 15.98
N ALA A 116 0.91 -20.26 14.89
CA ALA A 116 0.10 -20.25 13.68
C ALA A 116 -1.37 -20.59 14.01
N GLY A 117 -2.32 -19.89 13.39
CA GLY A 117 -3.75 -20.08 13.61
C GLY A 117 -4.37 -19.33 14.80
N ARG A 118 -3.58 -18.64 15.64
CA ARG A 118 -4.14 -17.83 16.73
C ARG A 118 -4.49 -16.42 16.25
N SER A 119 -5.78 -16.06 16.31
CA SER A 119 -6.23 -14.71 15.94
C SER A 119 -5.54 -13.65 16.81
N LYS A 120 -5.18 -12.52 16.19
CA LYS A 120 -4.64 -11.35 16.89
C LYS A 120 -5.76 -10.83 17.80
N ARG A 121 -5.69 -11.14 19.10
CA ARG A 121 -6.57 -10.49 20.09
C ARG A 121 -6.30 -8.99 20.01
N ARG A 122 -7.28 -8.24 19.51
CA ARG A 122 -7.30 -6.78 19.61
C ARG A 122 -7.53 -6.50 21.09
N ARG A 123 -6.47 -6.08 21.76
CA ARG A 123 -6.56 -5.35 23.02
C ARG A 123 -6.17 -3.94 22.67
#